data_AF-A0ABD2XLG7-F1
#
_entry.id   AF-A0ABD2XLG7-F1
#
_cell.length_a   1.000
_cell.length_b   1.000
_cell.length_c   1.000
_cell.angle_alpha   90.00
_cell.angle_beta   90.00
_cell.angle_gamma   90.00
#
_symmetry.space_group_name_H-M   'P 1'
#
loop_
_entity.id
_entity.type
_entity.pdbx_description
1 polymer ?
#
loop_
_entity_poly.entity_id
_entity_poly.type
_entity_poly.pdbx_seq_one_letter_code
_entity_poly.pdbx_strand_id
1 'polypeptide(L)'
;MNTNQVIFSLLFVLPILATSAEQLDLKQVKCLICRSIVDEFQNEVNKIDPTREIEIGQYKLDDKGNSHQKKVPLAKSEVHLSDMLDSICKKMQDYVRAKYKSNGKLTLLKLIENGQMNPLMNEVDIIQDGDLNKSLEYFCEEVVNDYEDSFIKVMTQGQRNPKLKICLEESNYCKGFMDEHDDESENESSESTEKTEL
;
A
#
# COMPACT_ATOMS: atom_id res chain seq x y z
N MET A 1 -20.44 57.92 -5.70
CA MET A 1 -19.74 56.65 -5.40
C MET A 1 -18.44 56.65 -6.19
N ASN A 2 -17.31 56.71 -5.50
CA ASN A 2 -16.01 57.03 -6.08
C ASN A 2 -15.41 55.83 -6.82
N THR A 3 -14.95 56.07 -8.04
CA THR A 3 -14.27 55.11 -8.93
C THR A 3 -13.08 54.41 -8.28
N ASN A 4 -12.44 55.02 -7.27
CA ASN A 4 -11.36 54.43 -6.47
C ASN A 4 -11.79 53.27 -5.55
N GLN A 5 -13.09 53.14 -5.23
CA GLN A 5 -13.57 52.06 -4.36
C GLN A 5 -13.78 50.74 -5.14
N VAL A 6 -13.96 50.83 -6.46
CA VAL A 6 -14.15 49.65 -7.33
C VAL A 6 -12.81 48.98 -7.67
N ILE A 7 -11.73 49.76 -7.72
CA ILE A 7 -10.37 49.27 -8.00
C ILE A 7 -9.82 48.45 -6.83
N PHE A 8 -10.13 48.84 -5.58
CA PHE A 8 -9.67 48.11 -4.39
C PHE A 8 -10.39 46.76 -4.18
N SER A 9 -11.65 46.65 -4.63
CA SER A 9 -12.41 45.38 -4.56
C SER A 9 -12.03 44.37 -5.65
N LEU A 10 -11.31 44.78 -6.72
CA LEU A 10 -10.84 43.87 -7.76
C LEU A 10 -9.47 43.22 -7.45
N LEU A 11 -8.76 43.70 -6.42
CA LEU A 11 -7.42 43.21 -6.04
C LEU A 11 -7.44 42.06 -5.02
N PHE A 12 -8.62 41.63 -4.56
CA PHE A 12 -8.78 40.59 -3.53
C PHE A 12 -9.43 39.29 -4.00
N VAL A 13 -9.60 39.12 -5.32
CA VAL A 13 -10.23 37.93 -5.90
C VAL A 13 -9.37 37.41 -7.04
N LEU A 14 -8.39 36.55 -6.71
CA LEU A 14 -7.79 35.45 -7.51
C LEU A 14 -6.45 35.02 -6.88
N PRO A 15 -6.11 33.72 -6.81
CA PRO A 15 -6.98 32.59 -6.49
C PRO A 15 -6.35 31.63 -5.45
N ILE A 16 -7.22 30.95 -4.70
CA ILE A 16 -6.88 29.71 -3.97
C ILE A 16 -6.78 28.60 -5.03
N LEU A 17 -5.63 28.43 -5.68
CA LEU A 17 -5.45 27.40 -6.73
C LEU A 17 -4.24 26.47 -6.53
N ALA A 18 -3.58 26.51 -5.36
CA ALA A 18 -2.32 25.79 -5.15
C ALA A 18 -2.42 24.42 -4.43
N THR A 19 -3.60 23.98 -3.97
CA THR A 19 -3.69 22.82 -3.05
C THR A 19 -3.87 21.45 -3.71
N SER A 20 -4.08 21.37 -5.03
CA SER A 20 -4.44 20.09 -5.68
C SER A 20 -3.24 19.22 -6.08
N ALA A 21 -2.11 19.82 -6.48
CA ALA A 21 -0.97 19.05 -7.00
C ALA A 21 -0.26 18.22 -5.91
N GLU A 22 -0.06 18.78 -4.72
CA GLU A 22 0.60 18.08 -3.60
C GLU A 22 -0.24 16.90 -3.07
N GLN A 23 -1.57 17.05 -3.04
CA GLN A 23 -2.47 15.98 -2.61
C GLN A 23 -2.47 14.80 -3.59
N LEU A 24 -2.33 15.06 -4.89
CA LEU A 24 -2.27 14.01 -5.90
C LEU A 24 -0.96 13.21 -5.80
N ASP A 25 0.18 13.88 -5.58
CA ASP A 25 1.48 13.21 -5.39
C ASP A 25 1.48 12.33 -4.14
N LEU A 26 0.99 12.84 -3.01
CA LEU A 26 0.88 12.07 -1.77
C LEU A 26 0.03 10.81 -1.93
N LYS A 27 -1.12 10.91 -2.60
CA LYS A 27 -2.00 9.77 -2.83
C LYS A 27 -1.34 8.73 -3.73
N GLN A 28 -0.60 9.17 -4.75
CA GLN A 28 0.16 8.29 -5.62
C GLN A 28 1.27 7.55 -4.84
N VAL A 29 2.00 8.25 -3.96
CA VAL A 29 2.99 7.63 -3.06
C VAL A 29 2.35 6.56 -2.18
N LYS A 30 1.21 6.87 -1.52
CA LYS A 30 0.49 5.88 -0.69
C LYS A 30 0.02 4.67 -1.49
N CYS A 31 -0.42 4.84 -2.73
CA CYS A 31 -0.75 3.72 -3.61
C CYS A 31 0.47 2.81 -3.85
N LEU A 32 1.62 3.39 -4.21
CA LEU A 32 2.84 2.62 -4.46
C LEU A 32 3.34 1.91 -3.19
N ILE A 33 3.26 2.58 -2.03
CA ILE A 33 3.58 1.99 -0.73
C ILE A 33 2.67 0.80 -0.44
N CYS A 34 1.34 0.97 -0.54
CA CYS A 34 0.39 -0.11 -0.30
C CYS A 34 0.69 -1.33 -1.17
N ARG A 35 0.92 -1.12 -2.49
CA ARG A 35 1.23 -2.21 -3.41
C ARG A 35 2.55 -2.91 -3.06
N SER A 36 3.55 -2.15 -2.63
CA SER A 36 4.85 -2.68 -2.21
C SER A 36 4.76 -3.48 -0.90
N ILE A 37 3.93 -3.03 0.06
CA ILE A 37 3.62 -3.79 1.27
C ILE A 37 2.99 -5.13 0.89
N VAL A 38 1.99 -5.14 0.01
CA VAL A 38 1.34 -6.38 -0.44
C VAL A 38 2.35 -7.35 -1.05
N ASP A 39 3.24 -6.86 -1.92
CA ASP A 39 4.27 -7.70 -2.57
C ASP A 39 5.26 -8.30 -1.55
N GLU A 40 5.82 -7.47 -0.68
CA GLU A 40 6.76 -7.92 0.34
C GLU A 40 6.08 -8.87 1.35
N PHE A 41 4.83 -8.58 1.71
CA PHE A 41 4.08 -9.41 2.66
C PHE A 41 3.77 -10.79 2.08
N GLN A 42 3.31 -10.84 0.84
CA GLN A 42 3.09 -12.10 0.15
C GLN A 42 4.40 -12.90 -0.01
N ASN A 43 5.50 -12.22 -0.36
CA ASN A 43 6.82 -12.84 -0.46
C ASN A 43 7.28 -13.45 0.88
N GLU A 44 7.13 -12.74 1.99
CA GLU A 44 7.53 -13.23 3.32
C GLU A 44 6.61 -14.35 3.82
N VAL A 45 5.29 -14.25 3.62
CA VAL A 45 4.33 -15.31 3.98
C VAL A 45 4.62 -16.60 3.20
N ASN A 46 4.96 -16.49 1.91
CA ASN A 46 5.28 -17.65 1.07
C ASN A 46 6.57 -18.40 1.51
N LYS A 47 7.44 -17.75 2.28
CA LYS A 47 8.65 -18.39 2.84
C LYS A 47 8.36 -19.17 4.12
N ILE A 48 7.17 -19.04 4.71
CA ILE A 48 6.81 -19.74 5.94
C ILE A 48 6.59 -21.23 5.64
N ASP A 49 7.21 -22.09 6.44
CA ASP A 49 6.94 -23.54 6.42
C ASP A 49 5.48 -23.82 6.83
N PRO A 50 4.66 -24.49 5.98
CA PRO A 50 3.27 -24.78 6.28
C PRO A 50 3.03 -25.61 7.54
N THR A 51 4.04 -26.36 8.01
CA THR A 51 3.97 -27.21 9.21
C THR A 51 4.29 -26.45 10.50
N ARG A 52 4.83 -25.24 10.38
CA ARG A 52 5.23 -24.44 11.53
C ARG A 52 4.00 -23.85 12.22
N GLU A 53 3.90 -24.10 13.52
CA GLU A 53 2.84 -23.59 14.38
C GLU A 53 3.41 -22.67 15.45
N ILE A 54 2.54 -21.80 15.99
CA ILE A 54 2.83 -20.96 17.15
C ILE A 54 1.73 -21.14 18.19
N GLU A 55 2.14 -21.15 19.45
CA GLU A 55 1.25 -21.21 20.60
C GLU A 55 0.72 -19.81 20.92
N ILE A 56 -0.60 -19.65 20.95
CA ILE A 56 -1.27 -18.38 21.16
C ILE A 56 -2.21 -18.42 22.36
N GLY A 57 -2.43 -17.24 22.96
CA GLY A 57 -3.36 -17.05 24.07
C GLY A 57 -2.83 -17.56 25.40
N GLN A 58 -3.69 -17.48 26.42
CA GLN A 58 -3.35 -17.92 27.77
C GLN A 58 -3.49 -19.44 27.92
N TYR A 59 -2.65 -20.01 28.78
CA TYR A 59 -2.74 -21.39 29.24
C TYR A 59 -4.12 -21.68 29.86
N LYS A 60 -4.81 -22.68 29.35
CA LYS A 60 -6.04 -23.20 29.95
C LYS A 60 -5.75 -24.49 30.70
N LEU A 61 -6.17 -24.55 31.96
CA LEU A 61 -6.13 -25.79 32.73
C LEU A 61 -7.35 -26.64 32.39
N ASP A 62 -7.13 -27.92 32.13
CA ASP A 62 -8.21 -28.91 32.06
C ASP A 62 -8.61 -29.41 33.46
N ASP A 63 -9.70 -30.19 33.54
CA ASP A 63 -10.22 -30.75 34.80
C ASP A 63 -9.25 -31.75 35.48
N LYS A 64 -8.16 -32.12 34.78
CA LYS A 64 -7.09 -33.00 35.28
C LYS A 64 -5.85 -32.20 35.70
N GLY A 65 -5.89 -30.87 35.64
CA GLY A 65 -4.78 -29.99 35.99
C GLY A 65 -3.67 -29.90 34.93
N ASN A 66 -3.89 -30.42 33.71
CA ASN A 66 -2.94 -30.22 32.62
C ASN A 66 -3.17 -28.87 31.97
N SER A 67 -2.08 -28.23 31.56
CA SER A 67 -2.10 -26.94 30.89
C SER A 67 -2.05 -27.12 29.38
N HIS A 68 -3.02 -26.54 28.67
CA HIS A 68 -3.11 -26.59 27.21
C HIS A 68 -3.11 -25.19 26.63
N GLN A 69 -2.35 -25.00 25.56
CA GLN A 69 -2.30 -23.75 24.80
C GLN A 69 -2.78 -24.00 23.37
N LYS A 70 -3.52 -23.04 22.80
CA LYS A 70 -4.02 -23.15 21.44
C LYS A 70 -2.84 -23.00 20.46
N LYS A 71 -2.73 -23.92 19.51
CA LYS A 71 -1.79 -23.81 18.39
C LYS A 71 -2.50 -23.35 17.14
N VAL A 72 -1.84 -22.50 16.37
CA VAL A 72 -2.29 -22.09 15.03
C VAL A 72 -1.10 -22.11 14.07
N PRO A 73 -1.32 -22.35 12.76
CA PRO A 73 -0.27 -22.21 11.76
C PRO A 73 0.36 -20.81 11.83
N LEU A 74 1.69 -20.72 11.74
CA LEU A 74 2.41 -19.45 11.86
C LEU A 74 1.95 -18.44 10.80
N ALA A 75 1.73 -18.89 9.56
CA ALA A 75 1.22 -18.09 8.45
C ALA A 75 -0.22 -17.57 8.65
N LYS A 76 -0.90 -17.97 9.72
CA LYS A 76 -2.25 -17.51 10.10
C LYS A 76 -2.29 -16.87 11.49
N SER A 77 -1.14 -16.71 12.14
CA SER A 77 -1.06 -16.05 13.44
C SER A 77 -1.07 -14.55 13.24
N GLU A 78 -2.14 -13.89 13.66
CA GLU A 78 -2.29 -12.43 13.61
C GLU A 78 -1.09 -11.70 14.23
N VAL A 79 -0.63 -12.14 15.41
CA VAL A 79 0.56 -11.56 16.07
C VAL A 79 1.81 -11.66 15.19
N HIS A 80 2.03 -12.81 14.55
CA HIS A 80 3.21 -12.98 13.70
C HIS A 80 3.12 -12.15 12.42
N LEU A 81 1.92 -12.06 11.87
CA LEU A 81 1.63 -11.29 10.65
C LEU A 81 1.72 -9.78 10.90
N SER A 82 1.32 -9.33 12.09
CA SER A 82 1.52 -7.96 12.59
C SER A 82 3.01 -7.62 12.71
N ASP A 83 3.80 -8.45 13.41
CA ASP A 83 5.26 -8.28 13.52
C ASP A 83 5.95 -8.25 12.13
N MET A 84 5.41 -9.00 11.17
CA MET A 84 5.91 -9.05 9.81
C MET A 84 5.66 -7.72 9.07
N LEU A 85 4.48 -7.11 9.22
CA LEU A 85 4.17 -5.80 8.65
C LEU A 85 5.12 -4.71 9.20
N ASP A 86 5.39 -4.72 10.50
CA ASP A 86 6.39 -3.84 11.13
C ASP A 86 7.78 -4.03 10.52
N SER A 87 8.20 -5.29 10.31
CA SER A 87 9.48 -5.58 9.67
C SER A 87 9.52 -5.13 8.21
N ILE A 88 8.39 -5.17 7.49
CA ILE A 88 8.30 -4.71 6.10
C ILE A 88 8.44 -3.19 6.05
N CYS A 89 7.81 -2.46 6.95
CA CYS A 89 7.96 -1.00 6.99
C CYS A 89 9.39 -0.54 7.26
N LYS A 90 10.13 -1.23 8.13
CA LYS A 90 11.57 -0.97 8.33
C LYS A 90 12.39 -1.15 7.04
N LYS A 91 12.06 -2.17 6.23
CA LYS A 91 12.72 -2.41 4.93
C LYS A 91 12.42 -1.31 3.90
N MET A 92 11.39 -0.49 4.08
CA MET A 92 11.10 0.63 3.18
C MET A 92 12.18 1.72 3.20
N GLN A 93 13.09 1.71 4.19
CA GLN A 93 14.29 2.54 4.18
C GLN A 93 15.25 2.20 3.02
N ASP A 94 15.19 0.98 2.48
CA ASP A 94 16.01 0.53 1.34
C ASP A 94 15.44 0.98 -0.02
N TYR A 95 14.30 1.66 0.00
CA TYR A 95 13.58 2.13 -1.19
C TYR A 95 13.77 3.63 -1.35
N VAL A 96 13.67 4.09 -2.59
CA VAL A 96 13.64 5.50 -2.94
C VAL A 96 12.50 5.80 -3.89
N ARG A 97 12.02 7.04 -3.88
CA ARG A 97 11.12 7.54 -4.91
C ARG A 97 11.91 7.80 -6.19
N ALA A 98 11.37 7.38 -7.31
CA ALA A 98 11.97 7.63 -8.61
C ALA A 98 10.91 7.87 -9.68
N LYS A 99 11.31 8.43 -10.82
CA LYS A 99 10.48 8.51 -12.02
C LYS A 99 11.12 7.72 -13.13
N TYR A 100 10.34 6.91 -13.85
CA TYR A 100 10.84 6.26 -15.05
C TYR A 100 11.23 7.29 -16.11
N LYS A 101 12.42 7.16 -16.70
CA LYS A 101 12.89 8.04 -17.78
C LYS A 101 12.05 7.95 -19.05
N SER A 102 11.40 6.81 -19.25
CA SER A 102 10.59 6.51 -20.44
C SER A 102 9.29 7.32 -20.52
N ASN A 103 8.60 7.51 -19.39
CA ASN A 103 7.26 8.10 -19.35
C ASN A 103 7.04 9.08 -18.18
N GLY A 104 8.04 9.30 -17.33
CA GLY A 104 7.96 10.17 -16.16
C GLY A 104 7.10 9.64 -15.00
N LYS A 105 6.61 8.39 -15.08
CA LYS A 105 5.74 7.80 -14.06
C LYS A 105 6.49 7.59 -12.75
N LEU A 106 5.87 7.99 -11.63
CA LEU A 106 6.36 7.78 -10.28
C LEU A 106 6.40 6.29 -9.93
N THR A 107 7.49 5.86 -9.31
CA THR A 107 7.71 4.48 -8.84
C THR A 107 8.50 4.48 -7.52
N LEU A 108 8.47 3.34 -6.83
CA LEU A 108 9.40 3.05 -5.73
C LEU A 108 10.46 2.08 -6.23
N LEU A 109 11.72 2.46 -6.07
CA LEU A 109 12.85 1.63 -6.47
C LEU A 109 13.58 1.15 -5.22
N LYS A 110 13.71 -0.17 -5.06
CA LYS A 110 14.63 -0.76 -4.10
C LYS A 110 16.07 -0.55 -4.58
N LEU A 111 16.92 0.09 -3.79
CA LEU A 111 18.29 0.42 -4.21
C LEU A 111 19.17 -0.82 -4.41
N ILE A 112 19.03 -1.79 -3.51
CA ILE A 112 19.82 -3.02 -3.47
C ILE A 112 18.88 -4.23 -3.55
N GLU A 113 19.14 -5.10 -4.51
CA GLU A 113 18.44 -6.36 -4.68
C GLU A 113 19.45 -7.50 -4.72
N ASN A 114 19.25 -8.52 -3.86
CA ASN A 114 20.16 -9.67 -3.74
C ASN A 114 21.64 -9.29 -3.52
N GLY A 115 21.89 -8.20 -2.79
CA GLY A 115 23.24 -7.71 -2.49
C GLY A 115 23.93 -6.96 -3.64
N GLN A 116 23.22 -6.69 -4.73
CA GLN A 116 23.72 -5.91 -5.87
C GLN A 116 22.83 -4.69 -6.12
N MET A 117 23.36 -3.68 -6.81
CA MET A 117 22.58 -2.51 -7.22
C MET A 117 21.45 -2.93 -8.16
N ASN A 118 20.25 -2.42 -7.91
CA ASN A 118 19.08 -2.76 -8.72
C ASN A 118 19.33 -2.37 -10.20
N PRO A 119 19.18 -3.31 -11.15
CA PRO A 119 19.48 -3.06 -12.57
C PRO A 119 18.63 -1.93 -13.17
N LEU A 120 17.43 -1.68 -12.63
CA LEU A 120 16.53 -0.62 -13.07
C LEU A 120 17.01 0.79 -12.67
N MET A 121 18.08 0.91 -11.87
CA MET A 121 18.67 2.21 -11.48
C MET A 121 18.98 3.11 -12.68
N ASN A 122 19.40 2.54 -13.80
CA ASN A 122 19.74 3.32 -15.01
C ASN A 122 18.50 3.79 -15.78
N GLU A 123 17.33 3.20 -15.52
CA GLU A 123 16.07 3.48 -16.22
C GLU A 123 15.22 4.53 -15.51
N VAL A 124 15.61 4.94 -14.32
CA VAL A 124 14.87 5.89 -13.50
C VAL A 124 15.72 7.09 -13.09
N ASP A 125 15.04 8.20 -12.83
CA ASP A 125 15.60 9.37 -12.18
C ASP A 125 15.16 9.36 -10.71
N ILE A 126 16.12 9.19 -9.80
CA ILE A 126 15.85 9.22 -8.35
C ILE A 126 15.41 10.63 -7.97
N ILE A 127 14.26 10.71 -7.29
CA ILE A 127 13.79 11.95 -6.71
C ILE A 127 14.59 12.16 -5.43
N GLN A 128 15.41 13.20 -5.40
CA GLN A 128 16.10 13.61 -4.18
C GLN A 128 15.08 14.31 -3.29
N ASP A 129 14.86 13.76 -2.11
CA ASP A 129 13.97 14.33 -1.10
C ASP A 129 14.60 15.60 -0.52
N GLY A 130 14.53 16.71 -1.26
CA GLY A 130 14.99 18.02 -0.81
C GLY A 130 14.01 18.70 0.15
N ASP A 131 12.74 18.32 0.09
CA ASP A 131 11.65 18.93 0.85
C ASP A 131 10.48 17.92 0.89
N LEU A 132 10.25 17.30 2.05
CA LEU A 132 9.05 16.55 2.51
C LEU A 132 9.51 15.63 3.66
N ASN A 133 9.41 16.13 4.91
CA ASN A 133 10.01 15.61 6.16
C ASN A 133 9.70 14.16 6.60
N LYS A 134 9.25 13.24 5.73
CA LYS A 134 8.79 11.89 6.08
C LYS A 134 9.36 10.84 5.13
N SER A 135 10.00 9.80 5.68
CA SER A 135 10.58 8.67 4.93
C SER A 135 9.49 7.76 4.32
N LEU A 136 9.86 6.87 3.38
CA LEU A 136 8.96 5.83 2.88
C LEU A 136 8.52 4.86 3.99
N GLU A 137 9.37 4.64 5.00
CA GLU A 137 9.01 3.94 6.22
C GLU A 137 7.84 4.62 6.94
N TYR A 138 7.87 5.95 7.12
CA TYR A 138 6.75 6.67 7.73
C TYR A 138 5.43 6.46 6.96
N PHE A 139 5.46 6.53 5.63
CA PHE A 139 4.26 6.27 4.82
C PHE A 139 3.79 4.82 4.93
N CYS A 140 4.72 3.87 5.06
CA CYS A 140 4.38 2.48 5.30
C CYS A 140 3.69 2.30 6.65
N GLU A 141 4.27 2.87 7.72
CA GLU A 141 3.69 2.82 9.07
C GLU A 141 2.28 3.43 9.08
N GLU A 142 2.07 4.55 8.39
CA GLU A 142 0.75 5.18 8.25
C GLU A 142 -0.25 4.24 7.55
N VAL A 143 0.14 3.62 6.43
CA VAL A 143 -0.72 2.70 5.67
C VAL A 143 -1.02 1.43 6.46
N VAL A 144 -0.02 0.86 7.14
CA VAL A 144 -0.21 -0.34 7.99
C VAL A 144 -1.11 0.00 9.16
N ASN A 145 -0.88 1.10 9.87
CA ASN A 145 -1.71 1.49 11.01
C ASN A 145 -3.20 1.68 10.63
N ASP A 146 -3.48 2.17 9.42
CA ASP A 146 -4.86 2.35 8.95
C ASP A 146 -5.53 1.04 8.48
N TYR A 147 -4.76 0.06 8.00
CA TYR A 147 -5.29 -1.11 7.27
C TYR A 147 -4.67 -2.46 7.69
N GLU A 148 -4.07 -2.57 8.86
CA GLU A 148 -3.41 -3.77 9.37
C GLU A 148 -4.33 -5.01 9.31
N ASP A 149 -5.54 -4.87 9.88
CA ASP A 149 -6.56 -5.93 9.88
C ASP A 149 -6.87 -6.41 8.46
N SER A 150 -6.95 -5.48 7.50
CA SER A 150 -7.21 -5.78 6.09
C SER A 150 -6.06 -6.55 5.46
N PHE A 151 -4.81 -6.14 5.71
CA PHE A 151 -3.62 -6.87 5.25
C PHE A 151 -3.62 -8.31 5.79
N ILE A 152 -3.77 -8.48 7.11
CA ILE A 152 -3.76 -9.81 7.75
C ILE A 152 -4.90 -10.68 7.21
N LYS A 153 -6.11 -10.13 7.13
CA LYS A 153 -7.29 -10.86 6.65
C LYS A 153 -7.12 -11.32 5.20
N VAL A 154 -6.70 -10.43 4.31
CA VAL A 154 -6.55 -10.75 2.88
C VAL A 154 -5.44 -11.79 2.66
N MET A 155 -4.32 -11.70 3.38
CA MET A 155 -3.24 -12.68 3.29
C MET A 155 -3.67 -14.07 3.79
N THR A 156 -4.42 -14.14 4.90
CA THR A 156 -4.85 -15.42 5.48
C THR A 156 -6.00 -16.08 4.72
N GLN A 157 -6.80 -15.30 3.97
CA GLN A 157 -7.92 -15.80 3.18
C GLN A 157 -7.53 -16.26 1.77
N GLY A 158 -6.29 -16.02 1.33
CA GLY A 158 -5.81 -16.43 0.01
C GLY A 158 -6.53 -15.71 -1.14
N GLN A 159 -6.77 -14.40 -0.98
CA GLN A 159 -7.43 -13.58 -1.99
C GLN A 159 -6.67 -13.64 -3.32
N ARG A 160 -7.40 -13.76 -4.44
CA ARG A 160 -6.80 -13.86 -5.78
C ARG A 160 -5.95 -12.65 -6.13
N ASN A 161 -6.46 -11.45 -5.84
CA ASN A 161 -5.82 -10.17 -6.14
C ASN A 161 -5.72 -9.30 -4.86
N PRO A 162 -4.74 -9.57 -3.97
CA PRO A 162 -4.59 -8.83 -2.71
C PRO A 162 -4.39 -7.32 -2.91
N LYS A 163 -3.64 -6.91 -3.95
CA LYS A 163 -3.40 -5.50 -4.29
C LYS A 163 -4.69 -4.76 -4.64
N LEU A 164 -5.50 -5.35 -5.51
CA LEU A 164 -6.80 -4.79 -5.89
C LEU A 164 -7.67 -4.65 -4.65
N LYS A 165 -7.72 -5.70 -3.83
CA LYS A 165 -8.58 -5.72 -2.65
C LYS A 165 -8.22 -4.62 -1.65
N ILE A 166 -6.96 -4.51 -1.26
CA ILE A 166 -6.54 -3.59 -0.19
C ILE A 166 -6.29 -2.19 -0.75
N CYS A 167 -5.49 -2.07 -1.81
CA CYS A 167 -4.97 -0.79 -2.28
C CYS A 167 -5.98 -0.01 -3.15
N LEU A 168 -6.97 -0.68 -3.73
CA LEU A 168 -8.06 -0.03 -4.47
C LEU A 168 -9.38 -0.07 -3.70
N GLU A 169 -9.91 -1.25 -3.39
CA GLU A 169 -11.28 -1.36 -2.87
C GLU A 169 -11.42 -0.84 -1.44
N GLU A 170 -10.54 -1.25 -0.52
CA GLU A 170 -10.64 -0.90 0.90
C GLU A 170 -10.01 0.46 1.23
N SER A 171 -8.82 0.76 0.72
CA SER A 171 -8.11 2.01 1.03
C SER A 171 -8.34 3.17 0.05
N ASN A 172 -8.77 2.88 -1.19
CA ASN A 172 -8.90 3.87 -2.27
C ASN A 172 -7.59 4.61 -2.64
N TYR A 173 -6.42 4.18 -2.16
CA TYR A 173 -5.15 4.84 -2.47
C TYR A 173 -4.84 4.81 -3.97
N CYS A 174 -5.08 3.68 -4.64
CA CYS A 174 -4.79 3.51 -6.07
C CYS A 174 -5.89 3.99 -7.02
N LYS A 175 -6.98 4.57 -6.49
CA LYS A 175 -8.07 5.09 -7.32
C LYS A 175 -7.57 6.25 -8.18
N GLY A 176 -7.57 6.04 -9.51
CA GLY A 176 -7.10 7.00 -10.51
C GLY A 176 -5.63 6.84 -10.94
N PHE A 177 -4.93 5.80 -10.45
CA PHE A 177 -3.52 5.52 -10.77
C PHE A 177 -3.28 4.10 -11.31
N MET A 178 -4.36 3.38 -11.64
CA MET A 178 -4.28 2.04 -12.22
C MET A 178 -3.82 2.19 -13.67
N ASP A 179 -2.73 1.51 -14.04
CA ASP A 179 -2.33 1.38 -15.44
C ASP A 179 -3.13 0.24 -16.08
N GLU A 180 -3.33 0.31 -17.38
CA GLU A 180 -3.96 -0.72 -18.24
C GLU A 180 -3.27 -2.11 -18.16
N HIS A 181 -2.14 -2.24 -17.46
CA HIS A 181 -1.40 -3.49 -17.25
C HIS A 181 -1.69 -4.18 -15.92
N ASP A 182 -2.52 -3.60 -15.05
CA ASP A 182 -3.00 -4.25 -13.83
C ASP A 182 -4.21 -5.19 -14.09
N ASP A 183 -4.73 -5.21 -15.33
CA ASP A 183 -5.97 -5.89 -15.75
C ASP A 183 -5.77 -7.29 -16.36
N GLU A 184 -4.56 -7.87 -16.37
CA GLU A 184 -4.36 -9.27 -16.84
C GLU A 184 -4.86 -10.36 -15.86
N SER A 185 -5.77 -10.01 -14.96
CA SER A 185 -6.62 -10.98 -14.24
C SER A 185 -8.11 -10.79 -14.48
N GLU A 186 -8.48 -10.01 -15.51
CA GLU A 186 -9.85 -9.90 -15.99
C GLU A 186 -10.12 -10.92 -17.10
N ASN A 187 -10.65 -12.08 -16.69
CA ASN A 187 -11.61 -12.82 -17.49
C ASN A 187 -12.30 -13.84 -16.58
N GLU A 188 -13.43 -13.45 -15.99
CA GLU A 188 -14.69 -14.19 -16.18
C GLU A 188 -15.87 -13.47 -15.50
N SER A 189 -16.87 -13.17 -16.33
CA SER A 189 -18.26 -12.81 -16.04
C SER A 189 -18.51 -11.41 -15.43
N SER A 190 -19.35 -10.56 -16.02
CA SER A 190 -20.57 -10.85 -16.78
C SER A 190 -20.97 -9.67 -17.67
N GLU A 191 -21.03 -9.92 -18.98
CA GLU A 191 -21.89 -9.17 -19.89
C GLU A 191 -23.27 -9.83 -19.93
N SER A 192 -24.28 -8.99 -20.25
CA SER A 192 -25.73 -9.21 -20.28
C SER A 192 -26.39 -9.05 -18.90
N THR A 193 -27.26 -8.06 -18.66
CA THR A 193 -28.39 -7.68 -19.51
C THR A 193 -28.90 -6.28 -19.13
N GLU A 194 -28.88 -5.33 -20.05
CA GLU A 194 -29.94 -4.31 -20.12
C GLU A 194 -30.21 -3.96 -21.59
N LYS A 195 -31.40 -4.35 -22.07
CA LYS A 195 -32.22 -3.51 -22.94
C LYS A 195 -33.67 -3.99 -22.93
N THR A 196 -34.50 -3.12 -22.40
CA THR A 196 -35.96 -2.98 -22.55
C THR A 196 -36.43 -3.16 -24.00
N GLU A 197 -37.56 -3.84 -24.20
CA GLU A 197 -38.74 -3.44 -25.00
C GLU A 197 -39.64 -4.65 -25.36
N LEU A 198 -40.83 -4.71 -24.74
CA LEU A 198 -42.19 -4.89 -25.29
C LEU A 198 -43.12 -5.60 -24.27
#